data_AF-A0A916H4Z4-F1
#
_entry.id   AF-A0A916H4Z4-F1
#
_cell.length_a   1.000
_cell.length_b   1.000
_cell.length_c   1.000
_cell.angle_alpha   90.00
_cell.angle_beta   90.00
_cell.angle_gamma   90.00
#
_symmetry.space_group_name_H-M   'P 1'
#
loop_
_entity.id
_entity.type
_entity.pdbx_description
1 polymer ?
#
loop_
_entity_poly.entity_id
_entity_poly.type
_entity_poly.pdbx_seq_one_letter_code
_entity_poly.pdbx_strand_id
1 'polypeptide(L)'
;MPPFGSARGRRLRALALLTCLLSLLVVAVSATLRLSGAGLGCADWPGCYGAILAGVPHAPWEGARLLHRIVATLALLAGILLAWRCWRPQPLQPAARYATLLLALMLMLSVLGVWSADPRMALVNFLNLVGGLGLVTFSWRVAITAEPSQMLERGGGGRLCRVALALLTLAVLLGALIGARYAAAACGTLPDCQGAWWPAPHGFLALNPFVTLAGPAAPGDAGATALHLLHRYAAALAALLFAIVAMRLRKVPRARNAALAVLTLLVLESGIGVLTVMSGFSLWLGVAHNVGAALLLAAAASLMHSVRQ
;
A
#
# COMPACT_ATOMS: atom_id res chain seq x y z
N MET A 1 -12.97 30.19 -27.71
CA MET A 1 -13.12 28.73 -27.77
C MET A 1 -12.69 28.13 -26.44
N PRO A 2 -13.57 27.48 -25.67
CA PRO A 2 -13.12 26.75 -24.49
C PRO A 2 -12.17 25.63 -24.96
N PRO A 3 -11.03 25.42 -24.30
CA PRO A 3 -10.07 24.42 -24.75
C PRO A 3 -10.70 23.04 -24.59
N PHE A 4 -10.94 22.34 -25.70
CA PHE A 4 -11.42 20.96 -25.74
C PHE A 4 -10.58 20.02 -24.86
N GLY A 5 -9.31 20.37 -24.58
CA GLY A 5 -8.43 19.66 -23.64
C GLY A 5 -8.93 19.63 -22.19
N SER A 6 -9.66 20.65 -21.73
CA SER A 6 -10.09 20.74 -20.32
C SER A 6 -11.22 19.76 -19.98
N ALA A 7 -12.18 19.55 -20.90
CA ALA A 7 -13.28 18.61 -20.70
C ALA A 7 -12.82 17.15 -20.77
N ARG A 8 -11.90 16.83 -21.69
CA ARG A 8 -11.27 15.50 -21.78
C ARG A 8 -10.47 15.19 -20.52
N GLY A 9 -9.65 16.13 -20.05
CA GLY A 9 -8.87 15.98 -18.81
C GLY A 9 -9.74 15.74 -17.58
N ARG A 10 -10.81 16.54 -17.40
CA ARG A 10 -11.76 16.34 -16.28
C ARG A 10 -12.42 14.96 -16.29
N ARG A 11 -12.85 14.47 -17.45
CA ARG A 11 -13.45 13.13 -17.59
C ARG A 11 -12.45 12.01 -17.29
N LEU A 12 -11.21 12.14 -17.77
CA LEU A 12 -10.13 11.21 -17.47
C LEU A 12 -9.78 11.20 -15.98
N ARG A 13 -9.70 12.39 -15.36
CA ARG A 13 -9.48 12.53 -13.93
C ARG A 13 -10.59 11.86 -13.12
N ALA A 14 -11.85 12.09 -13.47
CA ALA A 14 -12.99 11.44 -12.82
C ALA A 14 -12.92 9.90 -12.93
N LEU A 15 -12.62 9.37 -14.12
CA LEU A 15 -12.46 7.94 -14.32
C LEU A 15 -11.27 7.39 -13.52
N ALA A 16 -10.13 8.09 -13.49
CA ALA A 16 -8.97 7.69 -12.70
C ALA A 16 -9.23 7.70 -11.19
N LEU A 17 -10.01 8.67 -10.70
CA LEU A 17 -10.46 8.71 -9.30
C LEU A 17 -11.42 7.55 -8.98
N LEU A 18 -12.34 7.22 -9.90
CA LEU A 18 -13.18 6.03 -9.77
C LEU A 18 -12.33 4.75 -9.71
N THR A 19 -11.37 4.60 -10.62
CA THR A 19 -10.44 3.45 -10.61
C THR A 19 -9.61 3.41 -9.32
N CYS A 20 -9.19 4.57 -8.80
CA CYS A 20 -8.48 4.68 -7.52
C CYS A 20 -9.35 4.24 -6.34
N LEU A 21 -10.63 4.65 -6.31
CA LEU A 21 -11.59 4.22 -5.29
C LEU A 21 -11.82 2.70 -5.35
N LEU A 22 -12.03 2.15 -6.54
CA LEU A 22 -12.15 0.70 -6.74
C LEU A 22 -10.87 -0.02 -6.30
N SER A 23 -9.70 0.53 -6.61
CA SER A 23 -8.41 -0.04 -6.17
C SER A 23 -8.24 -0.02 -4.65
N LEU A 24 -8.69 1.04 -3.97
CA LEU A 24 -8.71 1.11 -2.50
C LEU A 24 -9.65 0.05 -1.90
N LEU A 25 -10.81 -0.16 -2.52
CA LEU A 25 -11.74 -1.23 -2.11
C LEU A 25 -11.12 -2.62 -2.33
N VAL A 26 -10.42 -2.86 -3.44
CA VAL A 26 -9.65 -4.09 -3.66
C VAL A 26 -8.62 -4.28 -2.54
N VAL A 27 -7.83 -3.25 -2.20
CA VAL A 27 -6.83 -3.31 -1.12
C VAL A 27 -7.49 -3.63 0.23
N ALA A 28 -8.60 -2.97 0.57
CA ALA A 28 -9.30 -3.17 1.83
C ALA A 28 -9.86 -4.60 1.96
N VAL A 29 -10.57 -5.08 0.93
CA VAL A 29 -11.15 -6.43 0.93
C VAL A 29 -10.07 -7.52 0.81
N SER A 30 -8.98 -7.26 0.07
CA SER A 30 -7.83 -8.18 0.02
C SER A 30 -7.14 -8.27 1.38
N ALA A 31 -7.00 -7.14 2.09
CA ALA A 31 -6.44 -7.12 3.44
C ALA A 31 -7.32 -7.89 4.43
N THR A 32 -8.65 -7.74 4.38
CA THR A 32 -9.55 -8.52 5.25
C THR A 32 -9.42 -10.01 4.98
N LEU A 33 -9.49 -10.45 3.71
CA LEU A 33 -9.37 -11.86 3.35
C LEU A 33 -8.04 -12.47 3.84
N ARG A 34 -6.93 -11.76 3.64
CA ARG A 34 -5.60 -12.21 4.05
C ARG A 34 -5.43 -12.24 5.56
N LEU A 35 -5.79 -11.17 6.26
CA LEU A 35 -5.59 -11.05 7.71
C LEU A 35 -6.54 -11.99 8.48
N SER A 36 -7.76 -12.21 7.98
CA SER A 36 -8.66 -13.25 8.48
C SER A 36 -8.08 -14.65 8.22
N GLY A 37 -7.50 -14.89 7.04
CA GLY A 37 -6.77 -16.13 6.74
C GLY A 37 -5.50 -16.34 7.58
N ALA A 38 -4.96 -15.28 8.19
CA ALA A 38 -3.86 -15.33 9.15
C ALA A 38 -4.30 -15.73 10.57
N GLY A 39 -5.62 -15.85 10.80
CA GLY A 39 -6.18 -16.12 12.12
C GLY A 39 -6.36 -14.88 13.02
N LEU A 40 -6.12 -13.65 12.53
CA LEU A 40 -6.27 -12.39 13.31
C LEU A 40 -7.74 -12.01 13.60
N GLY A 41 -8.69 -12.91 13.34
CA GLY A 41 -10.12 -12.77 13.67
C GLY A 41 -10.69 -14.00 14.40
N CYS A 42 -9.83 -14.92 14.86
CA CYS A 42 -10.20 -16.12 15.59
C CYS A 42 -9.87 -15.96 17.09
N ALA A 43 -10.74 -16.47 17.97
CA ALA A 43 -10.50 -16.46 19.42
C ALA A 43 -9.29 -17.33 19.83
N ASP A 44 -9.02 -18.42 19.09
CA ASP A 44 -8.00 -19.43 19.41
C ASP A 44 -6.73 -19.33 18.56
N TRP A 45 -6.18 -18.13 18.33
CA TRP A 45 -4.87 -18.00 17.68
C TRP A 45 -3.76 -18.59 18.57
N PRO A 46 -2.84 -19.45 18.07
CA PRO A 46 -2.54 -19.80 16.68
C PRO A 46 -3.25 -21.05 16.11
N GLY A 47 -4.10 -21.73 16.89
CA GLY A 47 -4.79 -22.97 16.48
C GLY A 47 -5.69 -22.80 15.23
N CYS A 48 -6.35 -21.65 15.08
CA CYS A 48 -7.16 -21.34 13.89
C CYS A 48 -6.33 -21.33 12.58
N TYR A 49 -5.07 -20.89 12.61
CA TYR A 49 -4.19 -20.96 11.44
C TYR A 49 -3.79 -22.41 11.12
N GLY A 50 -3.54 -23.24 12.14
CA GLY A 50 -3.29 -24.67 11.98
C GLY A 50 -4.45 -25.41 11.32
N ALA A 51 -5.69 -25.06 11.67
CA ALA A 51 -6.90 -25.62 11.04
C ALA A 51 -7.03 -25.24 9.56
N ILE A 52 -6.66 -24.00 9.18
CA ILE A 52 -6.61 -23.56 7.77
C ILE A 52 -5.56 -24.37 6.99
N LEU A 53 -4.38 -24.58 7.55
CA LEU A 53 -3.34 -25.41 6.92
C LEU A 53 -3.76 -26.88 6.78
N ALA A 54 -4.57 -27.39 7.71
CA ALA A 54 -5.14 -28.74 7.67
C ALA A 54 -6.33 -28.88 6.69
N GLY A 55 -6.67 -27.82 5.95
CA GLY A 55 -7.75 -27.84 4.95
C GLY A 55 -9.16 -27.78 5.54
N VAL A 56 -9.30 -27.46 6.84
CA VAL A 56 -10.61 -27.30 7.47
C VAL A 56 -11.26 -26.03 6.90
N PRO A 57 -12.50 -26.09 6.35
CA PRO A 57 -13.15 -24.93 5.76
C PRO A 57 -13.41 -23.84 6.82
N HIS A 58 -12.54 -22.83 6.89
CA HIS A 58 -12.81 -21.64 7.69
C HIS A 58 -13.71 -20.70 6.89
N ALA A 59 -15.01 -20.76 7.20
CA ALA A 59 -16.08 -20.16 6.42
C ALA A 59 -16.57 -18.73 6.79
N PRO A 60 -15.84 -17.79 7.44
CA PRO A 60 -16.53 -16.55 7.83
C PRO A 60 -16.67 -15.48 6.72
N TRP A 61 -16.21 -15.70 5.47
CA TRP A 61 -16.04 -14.58 4.50
C TRP A 61 -16.30 -14.92 3.01
N GLU A 62 -17.24 -15.82 2.71
CA GLU A 62 -17.60 -16.07 1.28
C GLU A 62 -18.10 -14.81 0.57
N GLY A 63 -18.89 -13.98 1.26
CA GLY A 63 -19.34 -12.69 0.75
C GLY A 63 -18.19 -11.74 0.42
N ALA A 64 -17.11 -11.73 1.21
CA ALA A 64 -15.94 -10.89 0.92
C ALA A 64 -15.14 -11.40 -0.29
N ARG A 65 -15.09 -12.73 -0.52
CA ARG A 65 -14.49 -13.29 -1.73
C ARG A 65 -15.28 -12.89 -2.98
N LEU A 66 -16.60 -12.96 -2.92
CA LEU A 66 -17.46 -12.50 -4.02
C LEU A 66 -17.32 -10.99 -4.25
N LEU A 67 -17.35 -10.20 -3.18
CA LEU A 67 -17.15 -8.74 -3.24
C LEU A 67 -15.80 -8.39 -3.88
N HIS A 68 -14.72 -9.05 -3.46
CA HIS A 68 -13.40 -8.86 -4.05
C HIS A 68 -13.41 -9.14 -5.56
N ARG A 69 -14.03 -10.25 -6.00
CA ARG A 69 -14.13 -10.60 -7.43
C ARG A 69 -14.88 -9.53 -8.23
N ILE A 70 -16.01 -9.06 -7.71
CA ILE A 70 -16.81 -8.02 -8.37
C ILE A 70 -16.02 -6.72 -8.47
N VAL A 71 -15.48 -6.23 -7.36
CA VAL A 71 -14.74 -4.95 -7.31
C VAL A 71 -13.47 -5.02 -8.17
N ALA A 72 -12.72 -6.12 -8.13
CA ALA A 72 -11.53 -6.29 -8.97
C ALA A 72 -11.86 -6.32 -10.47
N THR A 73 -12.99 -6.94 -10.85
CA THR A 73 -13.45 -6.97 -12.24
C THR A 73 -13.84 -5.56 -12.71
N LEU A 74 -14.59 -4.83 -11.88
CA LEU A 74 -14.94 -3.43 -12.17
C LEU A 74 -13.70 -2.54 -12.27
N ALA A 75 -12.72 -2.72 -11.38
CA ALA A 75 -11.44 -2.00 -11.42
C ALA A 75 -10.68 -2.28 -12.72
N LEU A 76 -10.61 -3.54 -13.17
CA LEU A 76 -9.96 -3.92 -14.42
C LEU A 76 -10.65 -3.30 -15.64
N LEU A 77 -11.98 -3.37 -15.72
CA LEU A 77 -12.74 -2.77 -16.82
C LEU A 77 -12.55 -1.24 -16.86
N ALA A 78 -12.59 -0.58 -15.70
CA ALA A 78 -12.31 0.85 -15.59
C ALA A 78 -10.85 1.17 -15.98
N GLY A 79 -9.89 0.32 -15.61
CA GLY A 79 -8.48 0.42 -15.98
C GLY A 79 -8.25 0.30 -17.49
N ILE A 80 -8.90 -0.66 -18.15
CA ILE A 80 -8.86 -0.83 -19.62
C ILE A 80 -9.41 0.43 -20.30
N LEU A 81 -10.58 0.90 -19.88
CA LEU A 81 -11.20 2.11 -20.42
C LEU A 81 -10.30 3.34 -20.21
N LEU A 82 -9.71 3.48 -19.02
CA LEU A 82 -8.82 4.58 -18.67
C LEU A 82 -7.57 4.58 -19.55
N ALA A 83 -6.90 3.43 -19.71
CA ALA A 83 -5.75 3.27 -20.58
C ALA A 83 -6.12 3.64 -22.03
N TRP A 84 -7.21 3.08 -22.55
CA TRP A 84 -7.66 3.37 -23.92
C TRP A 84 -7.91 4.88 -24.16
N ARG A 85 -8.62 5.54 -23.23
CA ARG A 85 -8.92 6.99 -23.32
C ARG A 85 -7.68 7.87 -23.14
N CYS A 86 -6.67 7.41 -22.42
CA CYS A 86 -5.41 8.13 -22.29
C CYS A 86 -4.60 8.09 -23.59
N TRP A 87 -4.72 7.03 -24.40
CA TRP A 87 -4.02 6.89 -25.68
C TRP A 87 -4.75 7.53 -26.87
N ARG A 88 -6.09 7.65 -26.82
CA ARG A 88 -6.90 8.14 -27.96
C ARG A 88 -7.63 9.46 -27.69
N PRO A 89 -7.74 10.38 -28.67
CA PRO A 89 -7.18 10.31 -30.03
C PRO A 89 -5.67 10.57 -30.10
N GLN A 90 -5.14 11.37 -29.18
CA GLN A 90 -3.72 11.61 -29.00
C GLN A 90 -3.29 11.20 -27.59
N PRO A 91 -2.09 10.60 -27.40
CA PRO A 91 -1.60 10.18 -26.10
C PRO A 91 -1.42 11.37 -25.15
N LEU A 92 -2.09 11.33 -24.00
CA LEU A 92 -1.92 12.33 -22.94
C LEU A 92 -0.78 11.90 -22.02
N GLN A 93 0.46 12.31 -22.33
CA GLN A 93 1.61 12.02 -21.46
C GLN A 93 1.73 13.05 -20.33
N PRO A 94 2.15 12.62 -19.11
CA PRO A 94 2.58 11.27 -18.72
C PRO A 94 1.43 10.34 -18.27
N ALA A 95 0.17 10.79 -18.28
CA ALA A 95 -0.98 10.01 -17.81
C ALA A 95 -1.13 8.65 -18.52
N ALA A 96 -0.91 8.61 -19.84
CA ALA A 96 -0.96 7.38 -20.65
C ALA A 96 0.07 6.34 -20.17
N ARG A 97 1.27 6.75 -19.77
CA ARG A 97 2.29 5.85 -19.20
C ARG A 97 1.85 5.26 -17.86
N TYR A 98 1.25 6.06 -16.97
CA TYR A 98 0.77 5.51 -15.70
C TYR A 98 -0.44 4.59 -15.89
N ALA A 99 -1.31 4.90 -16.86
CA ALA A 99 -2.45 4.05 -17.17
C ALA A 99 -2.02 2.70 -17.77
N THR A 100 -0.96 2.65 -18.60
CA THR A 100 -0.42 1.37 -19.09
C THR A 100 0.27 0.56 -18.00
N LEU A 101 1.06 1.20 -17.12
CA LEU A 101 1.65 0.54 -15.96
C LEU A 101 0.57 -0.01 -15.02
N LEU A 102 -0.51 0.74 -14.79
CA LEU A 102 -1.67 0.29 -14.02
C LEU A 102 -2.30 -0.95 -14.64
N LEU A 103 -2.60 -0.91 -15.94
CA LEU A 103 -3.23 -2.04 -16.64
C LEU A 103 -2.33 -3.29 -16.64
N ALA A 104 -1.04 -3.13 -16.92
CA ALA A 104 -0.08 -4.23 -16.85
C ALA A 104 -0.03 -4.85 -15.45
N LEU A 105 -0.03 -4.01 -14.40
CA LEU A 105 -0.07 -4.47 -13.02
C LEU A 105 -1.38 -5.20 -12.68
N MET A 106 -2.53 -4.71 -13.13
CA MET A 106 -3.82 -5.38 -12.93
C MET A 106 -3.83 -6.77 -13.57
N LEU A 107 -3.34 -6.90 -14.80
CA LEU A 107 -3.24 -8.19 -15.50
C LEU A 107 -2.27 -9.15 -14.79
N MET A 108 -1.11 -8.64 -14.35
CA MET A 108 -0.17 -9.43 -13.54
C MET A 108 -0.80 -9.94 -12.24
N LEU A 109 -1.55 -9.08 -11.53
CA LEU A 109 -2.25 -9.46 -10.30
C LEU A 109 -3.38 -10.47 -10.55
N SER A 110 -4.09 -10.37 -11.67
CA SER A 110 -5.09 -11.38 -12.07
C SER A 110 -4.45 -12.76 -12.26
N VAL A 111 -3.24 -12.82 -12.83
CA VAL A 111 -2.49 -14.07 -13.01
C VAL A 111 -1.96 -14.58 -11.66
N LEU A 112 -1.33 -13.72 -10.84
CA LEU A 112 -0.87 -14.07 -9.49
C LEU A 112 -2.01 -14.58 -8.59
N GLY A 113 -3.25 -14.11 -8.82
CA GLY A 113 -4.46 -14.56 -8.16
C GLY A 113 -4.65 -16.09 -8.12
N VAL A 114 -4.15 -16.81 -9.13
CA VAL A 114 -4.25 -18.28 -9.22
C VAL A 114 -3.52 -18.98 -8.07
N TRP A 115 -2.36 -18.45 -7.66
CA TRP A 115 -1.55 -19.00 -6.57
C TRP A 115 -1.83 -18.34 -5.21
N SER A 116 -2.68 -17.31 -5.19
CA SER A 116 -2.92 -16.49 -4.00
C SER A 116 -3.75 -17.19 -2.92
N ALA A 117 -4.26 -18.39 -3.21
CA ALA A 117 -4.99 -19.22 -2.27
C ALA A 117 -4.07 -19.95 -1.27
N ASP A 118 -2.79 -20.17 -1.60
CA ASP A 118 -1.84 -20.83 -0.71
C ASP A 118 -1.15 -19.81 0.21
N PRO A 119 -1.46 -19.77 1.52
CA PRO A 119 -0.83 -18.84 2.45
C PRO A 119 0.68 -19.08 2.59
N ARG A 120 1.19 -20.26 2.25
CA ARG A 120 2.61 -20.58 2.43
C ARG A 120 3.52 -19.83 1.45
N MET A 121 2.96 -19.30 0.35
CA MET A 121 3.72 -18.67 -0.72
C MET A 121 4.02 -17.20 -0.40
N ALA A 122 5.06 -16.96 0.42
CA ALA A 122 5.41 -15.61 0.90
C ALA A 122 5.64 -14.61 -0.25
N LEU A 123 6.27 -15.02 -1.35
CA LEU A 123 6.47 -14.16 -2.53
C LEU A 123 5.14 -13.75 -3.18
N VAL A 124 4.20 -14.68 -3.35
CA VAL A 124 2.90 -14.38 -3.97
C VAL A 124 2.12 -13.40 -3.11
N ASN A 125 2.10 -13.62 -1.79
CA ASN A 125 1.50 -12.69 -0.84
C ASN A 125 2.16 -11.31 -0.92
N PHE A 126 3.50 -11.26 -0.89
CA PHE A 126 4.26 -10.01 -0.97
C PHE A 126 3.93 -9.22 -2.24
N LEU A 127 3.96 -9.88 -3.41
CA LEU A 127 3.63 -9.26 -4.70
C LEU A 127 2.18 -8.78 -4.75
N ASN A 128 1.23 -9.50 -4.14
CA ASN A 128 -0.15 -9.04 -4.03
C ASN A 128 -0.30 -7.78 -3.18
N LEU A 129 0.38 -7.69 -2.03
CA LEU A 129 0.35 -6.49 -1.18
C LEU A 129 0.95 -5.30 -1.93
N VAL A 130 2.18 -5.45 -2.43
CA VAL A 130 2.89 -4.38 -3.13
C VAL A 130 2.15 -3.97 -4.39
N GLY A 131 1.61 -4.94 -5.14
CA GLY A 131 0.80 -4.68 -6.32
C GLY A 131 -0.49 -3.94 -5.99
N GLY A 132 -1.20 -4.29 -4.91
CA GLY A 132 -2.38 -3.56 -4.46
C GLY A 132 -2.11 -2.08 -4.16
N LEU A 133 -1.00 -1.80 -3.46
CA LEU A 133 -0.53 -0.42 -3.24
C LEU A 133 -0.15 0.28 -4.55
N GLY A 134 0.42 -0.47 -5.49
CA GLY A 134 0.69 -0.03 -6.85
C GLY A 134 -0.57 0.36 -7.63
N LEU A 135 -1.69 -0.37 -7.47
CA LEU A 135 -2.96 -0.04 -8.13
C LEU A 135 -3.45 1.35 -7.72
N VAL A 136 -3.46 1.63 -6.41
CA VAL A 136 -3.84 2.94 -5.85
C VAL A 136 -2.87 4.02 -6.31
N THR A 137 -1.56 3.76 -6.24
CA THR A 137 -0.53 4.73 -6.62
C THR A 137 -0.60 5.10 -8.10
N PHE A 138 -0.70 4.13 -9.01
CA PHE A 138 -0.72 4.41 -10.44
C PHE A 138 -2.03 5.05 -10.90
N SER A 139 -3.19 4.59 -10.40
CA SER A 139 -4.48 5.22 -10.70
C SER A 139 -4.54 6.68 -10.20
N TRP A 140 -4.04 6.95 -8.99
CA TRP A 140 -3.90 8.30 -8.48
C TRP A 140 -2.95 9.17 -9.33
N ARG A 141 -1.82 8.61 -9.78
CA ARG A 141 -0.88 9.32 -10.66
C ARG A 141 -1.48 9.67 -12.00
N VAL A 142 -2.36 8.83 -12.56
CA VAL A 142 -3.16 9.21 -13.73
C VAL A 142 -4.07 10.39 -13.39
N ALA A 143 -4.79 10.34 -12.26
CA ALA A 143 -5.72 11.40 -11.87
C ALA A 143 -5.06 12.77 -11.74
N ILE A 144 -3.88 12.86 -11.10
CA ILE A 144 -3.17 14.13 -10.92
C ILE A 144 -2.46 14.62 -12.20
N THR A 145 -2.24 13.76 -13.19
CA THR A 145 -1.59 14.12 -14.47
C THR A 145 -2.57 14.23 -15.65
N ALA A 146 -3.85 13.94 -15.42
CA ALA A 146 -4.90 14.05 -16.44
C ALA A 146 -5.32 15.49 -16.73
N GLU A 147 -5.03 16.43 -15.82
CA GLU A 147 -5.25 17.86 -16.04
C GLU A 147 -3.93 18.57 -16.35
N PRO A 148 -3.92 19.53 -17.30
CA PRO A 148 -2.72 20.31 -17.58
C PRO A 148 -2.36 21.15 -16.36
N SER A 149 -1.28 20.80 -15.69
CA SER A 149 -0.64 21.68 -14.72
C SER A 149 0.12 22.76 -15.48
N GLN A 150 -0.08 24.02 -15.10
CA GLN A 150 0.69 25.13 -15.67
C GLN A 150 2.19 24.90 -15.38
N MET A 151 2.97 24.68 -16.44
CA MET A 151 4.44 24.62 -16.39
C MET A 151 4.99 25.85 -15.67
N LEU A 152 5.74 25.69 -14.57
CA LEU A 152 6.52 26.79 -14.00
C LEU A 152 7.53 26.31 -12.93
N GLU A 153 8.81 26.56 -13.27
CA GLU A 153 10.02 26.67 -12.44
C GLU A 153 10.33 25.57 -11.41
N ARG A 154 11.35 24.76 -11.73
CA ARG A 154 11.93 23.69 -10.89
C ARG A 154 12.38 24.22 -9.52
N GLY A 155 11.66 23.89 -8.45
CA GLY A 155 12.05 24.19 -7.08
C GLY A 155 13.16 23.27 -6.51
N GLY A 156 14.09 23.83 -5.72
CA GLY A 156 15.26 23.16 -5.12
C GLY A 156 15.00 22.10 -4.03
N GLY A 157 13.75 21.71 -3.76
CA GLY A 157 13.37 20.74 -2.71
C GLY A 157 13.40 19.26 -3.13
N GLY A 158 13.71 18.95 -4.39
CA GLY A 158 13.49 17.63 -4.98
C GLY A 158 14.41 16.50 -4.51
N ARG A 159 15.58 16.77 -3.90
CA ARG A 159 16.47 15.70 -3.37
C ARG A 159 15.93 15.12 -2.07
N LEU A 160 15.63 15.97 -1.09
CA LEU A 160 15.12 15.53 0.20
C LEU A 160 13.76 14.82 0.06
N CYS A 161 12.88 15.32 -0.81
CA CYS A 161 11.58 14.68 -1.09
C CYS A 161 11.75 13.28 -1.72
N ARG A 162 12.75 13.08 -2.60
CA ARG A 162 13.08 11.76 -3.16
C ARG A 162 13.62 10.79 -2.12
N VAL A 163 14.49 11.25 -1.22
CA VAL A 163 15.02 10.43 -0.12
C VAL A 163 13.89 10.03 0.84
N ALA A 164 13.03 10.97 1.22
CA ALA A 164 11.86 10.70 2.05
C ALA A 164 10.95 9.65 1.39
N LEU A 165 10.65 9.80 0.09
CA LEU A 165 9.85 8.83 -0.66
C LEU A 165 10.51 7.44 -0.69
N ALA A 166 11.82 7.36 -0.93
CA ALA A 166 12.54 6.09 -0.94
C ALA A 166 12.45 5.38 0.42
N LEU A 167 12.57 6.12 1.52
CA LEU A 167 12.45 5.57 2.87
C LEU A 167 11.01 5.15 3.20
N LEU A 168 10.00 5.92 2.78
CA LEU A 168 8.61 5.50 2.92
C LEU A 168 8.32 4.24 2.11
N THR A 169 8.82 4.15 0.87
CA THR A 169 8.71 2.93 0.06
C THR A 169 9.39 1.76 0.77
N LEU A 170 10.59 1.94 1.33
CA LEU A 170 11.27 0.90 2.11
C LEU A 170 10.43 0.45 3.32
N ALA A 171 9.89 1.40 4.10
CA ALA A 171 9.02 1.10 5.24
C ALA A 171 7.79 0.28 4.83
N VAL A 172 7.15 0.67 3.72
CA VAL A 172 6.01 -0.03 3.15
C VAL A 172 6.38 -1.44 2.68
N LEU A 173 7.53 -1.62 2.01
CA LEU A 173 7.99 -2.94 1.57
C LEU A 173 8.29 -3.85 2.77
N LEU A 174 8.92 -3.33 3.82
CA LEU A 174 9.15 -4.08 5.06
C LEU A 174 7.82 -4.46 5.74
N GLY A 175 6.86 -3.54 5.79
CA GLY A 175 5.51 -3.81 6.30
C GLY A 175 4.76 -4.85 5.46
N ALA A 176 4.88 -4.79 4.14
CA ALA A 176 4.33 -5.79 3.23
C ALA A 176 4.96 -7.17 3.47
N LEU A 177 6.24 -7.24 3.81
CA LEU A 177 6.92 -8.49 4.12
C LEU A 177 6.47 -9.08 5.47
N ILE A 178 6.20 -8.25 6.48
CA ILE A 178 5.56 -8.69 7.74
C ILE A 178 4.19 -9.33 7.43
N GLY A 179 3.38 -8.65 6.62
CA GLY A 179 2.06 -9.14 6.22
C GLY A 179 2.12 -10.42 5.38
N ALA A 180 3.07 -10.52 4.46
CA ALA A 180 3.25 -11.67 3.56
C ALA A 180 3.73 -12.93 4.27
N ARG A 181 4.41 -12.76 5.41
CA ARG A 181 4.91 -13.85 6.27
C ARG A 181 4.01 -14.16 7.46
N TYR A 182 2.84 -13.52 7.54
CA TYR A 182 1.91 -13.63 8.68
C TYR A 182 2.59 -13.39 10.03
N ALA A 183 3.53 -12.44 10.06
CA ALA A 183 4.38 -12.17 11.21
C ALA A 183 3.85 -11.03 12.10
N ALA A 184 2.62 -10.58 11.89
CA ALA A 184 2.06 -9.43 12.59
C ALA A 184 2.13 -9.61 14.11
N ALA A 185 1.59 -10.71 14.64
CA ALA A 185 1.51 -10.99 16.07
C ALA A 185 2.86 -11.31 16.77
N ALA A 186 3.98 -11.31 16.04
CA ALA A 186 5.27 -11.71 16.60
C ALA A 186 5.89 -10.67 17.56
N CYS A 187 5.47 -9.40 17.51
CA CYS A 187 6.00 -8.33 18.34
C CYS A 187 4.89 -7.52 19.02
N GLY A 188 4.62 -7.81 20.30
CA GLY A 188 3.55 -7.18 21.08
C GLY A 188 3.91 -5.90 21.85
N THR A 189 5.19 -5.51 21.90
CA THR A 189 5.62 -4.31 22.63
C THR A 189 6.07 -3.19 21.68
N LEU A 190 6.17 -1.97 22.21
CA LEU A 190 6.68 -0.77 21.55
C LEU A 190 7.54 0.03 22.55
N PRO A 191 8.65 0.66 22.14
CA PRO A 191 9.20 0.68 20.78
C PRO A 191 10.06 -0.55 20.43
N ASP A 192 10.46 -1.31 21.44
CA ASP A 192 11.20 -2.58 21.34
C ASP A 192 10.29 -3.73 20.86
N CYS A 193 10.86 -4.90 20.56
CA CYS A 193 10.09 -6.12 20.35
C CYS A 193 10.43 -7.14 21.44
N GLN A 194 9.62 -7.17 22.50
CA GLN A 194 9.73 -8.10 23.63
C GLN A 194 11.12 -8.10 24.28
N GLY A 195 11.67 -6.91 24.55
CA GLY A 195 13.02 -6.70 25.08
C GLY A 195 14.11 -6.54 24.00
N ALA A 196 13.84 -6.88 22.74
CA ALA A 196 14.80 -6.74 21.65
C ALA A 196 14.76 -5.33 21.03
N TRP A 197 15.91 -4.66 21.00
CA TRP A 197 16.11 -3.34 20.41
C TRP A 197 16.90 -3.36 19.09
N TRP A 198 17.41 -4.53 18.68
CA TRP A 198 18.13 -4.66 17.42
C TRP A 198 17.93 -6.06 16.82
N PRO A 199 17.82 -6.19 15.48
CA PRO A 199 17.74 -7.50 14.84
C PRO A 199 18.95 -8.38 15.15
N ALA A 200 18.71 -9.64 15.50
CA ALA A 200 19.77 -10.64 15.55
C ALA A 200 20.34 -10.87 14.14
N PRO A 201 21.64 -11.18 13.96
CA PRO A 201 22.25 -11.37 12.64
C PRO A 201 21.56 -12.41 11.76
N HIS A 202 21.09 -13.52 12.35
CA HIS A 202 20.35 -14.54 11.60
C HIS A 202 18.91 -14.12 11.27
N GLY A 203 18.37 -13.10 11.93
CA GLY A 203 17.03 -12.55 11.67
C GLY A 203 16.92 -11.88 10.29
N PHE A 204 18.03 -11.38 9.73
CA PHE A 204 18.05 -10.78 8.40
C PHE A 204 17.70 -11.77 7.28
N LEU A 205 17.77 -13.08 7.51
CA LEU A 205 17.32 -14.11 6.56
C LEU A 205 15.82 -13.98 6.24
N ALA A 206 15.02 -13.37 7.13
CA ALA A 206 13.61 -13.11 6.90
C ALA A 206 13.33 -12.05 5.81
N LEU A 207 14.35 -11.33 5.35
CA LEU A 207 14.25 -10.43 4.20
C LEU A 207 14.07 -11.16 2.87
N ASN A 208 14.37 -12.46 2.80
CA ASN A 208 14.18 -13.27 1.61
C ASN A 208 12.68 -13.59 1.39
N PRO A 209 12.04 -13.11 0.30
CA PRO A 209 10.63 -13.37 0.03
C PRO A 209 10.39 -14.74 -0.62
N PHE A 210 11.42 -15.42 -1.13
CA PHE A 210 11.32 -16.70 -1.86
C PHE A 210 11.18 -17.93 -0.94
N VAL A 211 10.57 -17.74 0.23
CA VAL A 211 10.40 -18.80 1.23
C VAL A 211 9.00 -19.40 1.15
N THR A 212 8.91 -20.70 1.42
CA THR A 212 7.66 -21.38 1.70
C THR A 212 7.48 -21.44 3.21
N LEU A 213 6.42 -20.85 3.73
CA LEU A 213 6.17 -20.79 5.17
C LEU A 213 5.69 -22.16 5.68
N ALA A 214 6.26 -22.61 6.80
CA ALA A 214 5.77 -23.78 7.52
C ALA A 214 4.57 -23.46 8.43
N GLY A 215 4.44 -22.18 8.82
CA GLY A 215 3.47 -21.70 9.81
C GLY A 215 3.53 -20.18 9.95
N PRO A 216 2.69 -19.59 10.82
CA PRO A 216 2.81 -18.18 11.18
C PRO A 216 4.05 -18.01 12.07
N ALA A 217 4.65 -16.82 12.08
CA ALA A 217 5.80 -16.58 12.94
C ALA A 217 5.38 -16.60 14.42
N ALA A 218 6.08 -17.39 15.23
CA ALA A 218 5.85 -17.44 16.66
C ALA A 218 6.33 -16.15 17.36
N PRO A 219 5.76 -15.79 18.53
CA PRO A 219 6.33 -14.75 19.37
C PRO A 219 7.80 -15.04 19.67
N GLY A 220 8.66 -14.03 19.52
CA GLY A 220 10.11 -14.18 19.72
C GLY A 220 10.88 -14.77 18.53
N ASP A 221 10.22 -15.07 17.40
CA ASP A 221 10.92 -15.45 16.17
C ASP A 221 11.89 -14.34 15.74
N ALA A 222 13.17 -14.69 15.55
CA ALA A 222 14.22 -13.73 15.25
C ALA A 222 14.02 -13.04 13.89
N GLY A 223 13.44 -13.76 12.92
CA GLY A 223 13.12 -13.22 11.61
C GLY A 223 11.99 -12.19 11.65
N ALA A 224 10.89 -12.52 12.33
CA ALA A 224 9.78 -11.61 12.54
C ALA A 224 10.21 -10.37 13.35
N THR A 225 10.99 -10.58 14.42
CA THR A 225 11.58 -9.50 15.22
C THR A 225 12.39 -8.55 14.36
N ALA A 226 13.24 -9.09 13.47
CA ALA A 226 14.03 -8.29 12.54
C ALA A 226 13.15 -7.45 11.61
N LEU A 227 12.12 -8.04 11.01
CA LEU A 227 11.20 -7.33 10.12
C LEU A 227 10.46 -6.19 10.82
N HIS A 228 9.96 -6.42 12.04
CA HIS A 228 9.26 -5.41 12.83
C HIS A 228 10.18 -4.25 13.21
N LEU A 229 11.38 -4.53 13.74
CA LEU A 229 12.33 -3.48 14.11
C LEU A 229 12.77 -2.66 12.88
N LEU A 230 13.12 -3.31 11.77
CA LEU A 230 13.48 -2.62 10.53
C LEU A 230 12.33 -1.77 10.00
N HIS A 231 11.10 -2.29 9.99
CA HIS A 231 9.91 -1.53 9.60
C HIS A 231 9.70 -0.31 10.48
N ARG A 232 9.79 -0.45 11.82
CA ARG A 232 9.62 0.65 12.78
C ARG A 232 10.65 1.75 12.59
N TYR A 233 11.93 1.40 12.44
CA TYR A 233 13.00 2.38 12.20
C TYR A 233 12.85 3.07 10.85
N ALA A 234 12.56 2.32 9.79
CA ALA A 234 12.32 2.89 8.46
C ALA A 234 11.10 3.82 8.48
N ALA A 235 10.00 3.42 9.14
CA ALA A 235 8.78 4.21 9.26
C ALA A 235 9.01 5.49 10.07
N ALA A 236 9.71 5.43 11.22
CA ALA A 236 10.03 6.59 12.03
C ALA A 236 10.90 7.60 11.27
N LEU A 237 11.94 7.12 10.57
CA LEU A 237 12.81 7.98 9.77
C LEU A 237 12.07 8.58 8.57
N ALA A 238 11.26 7.79 7.87
CA ALA A 238 10.42 8.26 6.77
C ALA A 238 9.43 9.32 7.26
N ALA A 239 8.79 9.10 8.40
CA ALA A 239 7.85 10.03 9.02
C ALA A 239 8.52 11.36 9.37
N LEU A 240 9.67 11.33 10.03
CA LEU A 240 10.42 12.53 10.36
C LEU A 240 10.77 13.35 9.10
N LEU A 241 11.32 12.70 8.07
CA LEU A 241 11.72 13.39 6.84
C LEU A 241 10.51 13.92 6.07
N PHE A 242 9.42 13.16 5.96
CA PHE A 242 8.20 13.64 5.32
C PHE A 242 7.55 14.78 6.09
N ALA A 243 7.57 14.74 7.42
CA ALA A 243 7.08 15.84 8.25
C ALA A 243 7.89 17.12 7.98
N ILE A 244 9.23 17.04 7.96
CA ILE A 244 10.10 18.19 7.63
C ILE A 244 9.79 18.73 6.23
N VAL A 245 9.72 17.86 5.22
CA VAL A 245 9.45 18.24 3.83
C VAL A 245 8.07 18.88 3.69
N ALA A 246 7.03 18.25 4.23
CA ALA A 246 5.66 18.76 4.17
C ALA A 246 5.51 20.06 4.96
N MET A 247 6.15 20.20 6.12
CA MET A 247 6.14 21.45 6.90
C MET A 247 6.82 22.62 6.19
N ARG A 248 7.82 22.36 5.34
CA ARG A 248 8.42 23.38 4.48
C ARG A 248 7.50 23.71 3.29
N LEU A 249 6.99 22.68 2.62
CA LEU A 249 6.17 22.83 1.41
C LEU A 249 4.76 23.35 1.69
N ARG A 250 4.24 23.29 2.92
CA ARG A 250 2.94 23.90 3.27
C ARG A 250 2.89 25.41 3.04
N LYS A 251 4.05 26.07 3.05
CA LYS A 251 4.19 27.50 2.75
C LYS A 251 4.09 27.81 1.25
N VAL A 252 4.24 26.79 0.39
CA VAL A 252 4.12 26.93 -1.07
C VAL A 252 2.65 26.72 -1.46
N PRO A 253 1.94 27.74 -2.02
CA PRO A 253 0.50 27.66 -2.26
C PRO A 253 0.05 26.44 -3.06
N ARG A 254 0.80 26.05 -4.10
CA ARG A 254 0.50 24.87 -4.93
C ARG A 254 0.69 23.54 -4.20
N ALA A 255 1.68 23.44 -3.32
CA ALA A 255 1.97 22.22 -2.57
C ALA A 255 1.21 22.14 -1.24
N ARG A 256 0.57 23.22 -0.79
CA ARG A 256 -0.06 23.33 0.53
C ARG A 256 -1.04 22.20 0.82
N ASN A 257 -1.97 21.94 -0.08
CA ASN A 257 -2.99 20.91 0.13
C ASN A 257 -2.37 19.50 0.18
N ALA A 258 -1.41 19.22 -0.71
CA ALA A 258 -0.70 17.94 -0.70
C ALA A 258 0.16 17.78 0.57
N ALA A 259 0.81 18.85 1.03
CA ALA A 259 1.61 18.85 2.24
C ALA A 259 0.75 18.63 3.50
N LEU A 260 -0.39 19.31 3.60
CA LEU A 260 -1.35 19.10 4.68
C LEU A 260 -1.92 17.69 4.67
N ALA A 261 -2.28 17.15 3.49
CA ALA A 261 -2.74 15.77 3.36
C ALA A 261 -1.68 14.77 3.84
N VAL A 262 -0.41 14.95 3.44
CA VAL A 262 0.70 14.10 3.92
C VAL A 262 0.86 14.20 5.43
N LEU A 263 0.83 15.40 6.02
CA LEU A 263 0.96 15.57 7.48
C LEU A 263 -0.19 14.88 8.23
N THR A 264 -1.43 15.07 7.79
CA THR A 264 -2.59 14.43 8.40
C THR A 264 -2.52 12.91 8.29
N LEU A 265 -2.26 12.38 7.09
CA LEU A 265 -2.16 10.95 6.87
C LEU A 265 -0.98 10.33 7.62
N LEU A 266 0.13 11.05 7.78
CA LEU A 266 1.28 10.57 8.52
C LEU A 266 0.96 10.40 10.01
N VAL A 267 0.24 11.36 10.60
CA VAL A 267 -0.22 11.28 12.00
C VAL A 267 -1.20 10.12 12.16
N LEU A 268 -2.20 10.03 11.28
CA LEU A 268 -3.19 8.95 11.32
C LEU A 268 -2.54 7.57 11.15
N GLU A 269 -1.65 7.41 10.18
CA GLU A 269 -0.99 6.14 9.89
C GLU A 269 -0.09 5.68 11.03
N SER A 270 0.67 6.62 11.62
CA SER A 270 1.50 6.34 12.80
C SER A 270 0.63 5.94 14.00
N GLY A 271 -0.49 6.64 14.21
CA GLY A 271 -1.45 6.33 15.27
C GLY A 271 -2.09 4.95 15.08
N ILE A 272 -2.54 4.63 13.87
CA ILE A 272 -3.10 3.31 13.54
C ILE A 272 -2.05 2.21 13.76
N GLY A 273 -0.78 2.44 13.36
CA GLY A 273 0.30 1.48 13.59
C GLY A 273 0.54 1.20 15.08
N VAL A 274 0.59 2.25 15.91
CA VAL A 274 0.72 2.12 17.37
C VAL A 274 -0.47 1.37 17.97
N LEU A 275 -1.69 1.78 17.61
CA LEU A 275 -2.92 1.14 18.10
C LEU A 275 -3.00 -0.33 17.67
N THR A 276 -2.50 -0.67 16.48
CA THR A 276 -2.48 -2.07 16.00
C THR A 276 -1.65 -2.95 16.94
N VAL A 277 -0.50 -2.48 17.43
CA VAL A 277 0.32 -3.25 18.38
C VAL A 277 -0.36 -3.28 19.76
N MET A 278 -0.82 -2.13 20.26
CA MET A 278 -1.45 -2.03 21.58
C MET A 278 -2.73 -2.84 21.72
N SER A 279 -3.48 -3.02 20.63
CA SER A 279 -4.72 -3.80 20.63
C SER A 279 -4.49 -5.30 20.45
N GLY A 280 -3.24 -5.78 20.42
CA GLY A 280 -2.93 -7.18 20.10
C GLY A 280 -3.26 -7.57 18.64
N PHE A 281 -3.03 -6.65 17.69
CA PHE A 281 -3.22 -6.87 16.25
C PHE A 281 -4.68 -7.07 15.80
N SER A 282 -5.53 -6.08 16.12
CA SER A 282 -6.92 -6.07 15.65
C SER A 282 -6.98 -6.11 14.11
N LEU A 283 -7.83 -7.00 13.59
CA LEU A 283 -8.10 -7.13 12.15
C LEU A 283 -8.39 -5.78 11.49
N TRP A 284 -9.31 -5.00 12.07
CA TRP A 284 -9.76 -3.76 11.47
C TRP A 284 -8.72 -2.65 11.50
N LEU A 285 -7.89 -2.60 12.55
CA LEU A 285 -6.73 -1.69 12.58
C LEU A 285 -5.68 -2.09 11.55
N GLY A 286 -5.43 -3.40 11.37
CA GLY A 286 -4.56 -3.90 10.31
C GLY A 286 -5.06 -3.55 8.90
N VAL A 287 -6.36 -3.68 8.66
CA VAL A 287 -6.99 -3.25 7.38
C VAL A 287 -6.85 -1.74 7.21
N ALA A 288 -7.16 -0.95 8.24
CA ALA A 288 -7.03 0.50 8.22
C ALA A 288 -5.59 0.93 7.94
N HIS A 289 -4.59 0.25 8.50
CA HIS A 289 -3.17 0.49 8.25
C HIS A 289 -2.80 0.25 6.78
N ASN A 290 -3.29 -0.84 6.18
CA ASN A 290 -3.04 -1.12 4.76
C ASN A 290 -3.64 -0.04 3.84
N VAL A 291 -4.85 0.41 4.15
CA VAL A 291 -5.53 1.49 3.41
C VAL A 291 -4.82 2.83 3.63
N GLY A 292 -4.44 3.14 4.87
CA GLY A 292 -3.72 4.36 5.25
C GLY A 292 -2.36 4.46 4.56
N ALA A 293 -1.59 3.38 4.52
CA ALA A 293 -0.34 3.28 3.75
C ALA A 293 -0.55 3.59 2.25
N ALA A 294 -1.62 3.06 1.64
CA ALA A 294 -1.95 3.32 0.24
C ALA A 294 -2.29 4.81 -0.01
N LEU A 295 -3.07 5.41 0.89
CA LEU A 295 -3.42 6.83 0.84
C LEU A 295 -2.21 7.73 1.06
N LEU A 296 -1.32 7.37 2.00
CA LEU A 296 -0.09 8.11 2.28
C LEU A 296 0.86 8.10 1.07
N LEU A 297 1.01 6.96 0.39
CA LEU A 297 1.77 6.86 -0.87
C LEU A 297 1.16 7.73 -1.98
N ALA A 298 -0.16 7.74 -2.12
CA ALA A 298 -0.86 8.61 -3.08
C ALA A 298 -0.64 10.09 -2.76
N ALA A 299 -0.77 10.49 -1.49
CA ALA A 299 -0.52 11.85 -1.04
C ALA A 299 0.95 12.28 -1.24
N ALA A 300 1.90 11.39 -0.95
CA ALA A 300 3.32 11.62 -1.22
C ALA A 300 3.59 11.80 -2.73
N ALA A 301 2.89 11.07 -3.60
CA ALA A 301 2.98 11.24 -5.05
C ALA A 301 2.45 12.63 -5.49
N SER A 302 1.37 13.14 -4.88
CA SER A 302 0.89 14.51 -5.11
C SER A 302 1.90 15.56 -4.68
N LEU A 303 2.52 15.37 -3.51
CA LEU A 303 3.54 16.29 -2.99
C LEU A 303 4.76 16.33 -3.92
N MET A 304 5.23 15.17 -4.37
CA MET A 304 6.31 15.05 -5.36
C MET A 304 5.94 15.68 -6.71
N HIS A 305 4.71 15.53 -7.17
CA HIS A 305 4.23 16.14 -8.40
C HIS A 305 4.24 17.67 -8.30
N SER A 306 3.91 18.21 -7.14
CA SER A 306 3.88 19.66 -6.86
C SER A 306 5.28 20.31 -6.78
N VAL A 307 6.35 19.52 -6.68
CA VAL A 307 7.75 20.00 -6.53
C VAL A 307 8.59 19.77 -7.80
N ARG A 308 8.19 18.83 -8.66
CA ARG A 308 8.93 18.47 -9.89
C ARG A 308 8.63 19.36 -11.09
N GLN A 309 7.63 20.22 -10.98
CA GLN A 309 7.31 21.23 -11.99
C GLN A 309 7.87 22.57 -11.57
#